data_AF-A0A651HR13-F1
#
_entry.id   AF-A0A651HR13-F1
#
_cell.length_a   1.000
_cell.length_b   1.000
_cell.length_c   1.000
_cell.angle_alpha   90.00
_cell.angle_beta   90.00
_cell.angle_gamma   90.00
#
_symmetry.space_group_name_H-M   'P 1'
#
loop_
_entity.id
_entity.type
_entity.pdbx_description
1 polymer ?
#
loop_
_entity_poly.entity_id
_entity_poly.type
_entity_poly.pdbx_seq_one_letter_code
_entity_poly.pdbx_strand_id
1 'polypeptide(L)'
;MTSLMATLGFIEGERNFNEPRNQALRYRIADPALRMYYGLVLPNQSAIATAEASVVWRDRLAPQVFPTHVGQHVFEDVIRQAYHRFWEQRGLPPVAEWGRWAGKDTDRQDAEIDVVARLLDGGLLTGSARIRNELADAKVLLKHVADLRRLADSGRGWAREALGPGSPMLFASAWGFKESFTAAAADLGNPIIQWQADDLF
;
A
#
# COMPACT_ATOMS: atom_id res chain seq x y z
N MET A 1 -24.13 -5.67 -14.75
CA MET A 1 -23.18 -6.79 -14.56
C MET A 1 -22.07 -6.47 -13.55
N THR A 2 -21.44 -5.29 -13.61
CA THR A 2 -20.39 -4.85 -12.66
C THR A 2 -20.82 -4.85 -11.18
N SER A 3 -22.08 -4.54 -10.89
CA SER A 3 -22.62 -4.55 -9.51
C SER A 3 -22.57 -5.92 -8.84
N LEU A 4 -22.84 -7.03 -9.56
CA LEU A 4 -22.84 -8.37 -8.96
C LEU A 4 -21.42 -8.86 -8.65
N MET A 5 -20.48 -8.63 -9.56
CA MET A 5 -19.07 -9.03 -9.36
C MET A 5 -18.41 -8.24 -8.21
N ALA A 6 -18.81 -6.98 -8.01
CA ALA A 6 -18.38 -6.19 -6.88
C ALA A 6 -19.01 -6.67 -5.56
N THR A 7 -20.32 -6.98 -5.56
CA THR A 7 -21.01 -7.54 -4.38
C THR A 7 -20.43 -8.89 -3.96
N LEU A 8 -20.03 -9.73 -4.91
CA LEU A 8 -19.39 -11.02 -4.65
C LEU A 8 -17.91 -10.90 -4.27
N GLY A 9 -17.32 -9.70 -4.27
CA GLY A 9 -15.93 -9.48 -3.91
C GLY A 9 -14.91 -9.94 -4.96
N PHE A 10 -15.33 -10.21 -6.20
CA PHE A 10 -14.40 -10.61 -7.27
C PHE A 10 -13.64 -9.42 -7.84
N ILE A 11 -14.31 -8.28 -7.93
CA ILE A 11 -13.70 -7.02 -8.36
C ILE A 11 -13.95 -5.96 -7.30
N GLU A 12 -13.02 -5.02 -7.18
CA GLU A 12 -13.21 -3.82 -6.39
C GLU A 12 -12.92 -2.59 -7.25
N GLY A 13 -13.69 -1.54 -6.97
CA GLY A 13 -13.48 -0.23 -7.57
C GLY A 13 -12.70 0.65 -6.61
N GLU A 14 -11.51 1.09 -7.03
CA GLU A 14 -10.67 2.01 -6.30
C GLU A 14 -10.84 3.44 -6.83
N ARG A 15 -10.77 4.40 -5.91
CA ARG A 15 -10.60 5.83 -6.19
C ARG A 15 -9.47 6.35 -5.33
N ASN A 16 -8.86 7.44 -5.78
CA ASN A 16 -7.98 8.18 -4.91
C ASN A 16 -8.75 8.72 -3.71
N PHE A 17 -8.07 8.77 -2.56
CA PHE A 17 -8.61 9.32 -1.33
C PHE A 17 -9.16 10.74 -1.55
N ASN A 18 -10.36 10.98 -1.01
CA ASN A 18 -11.08 12.25 -1.09
C ASN A 18 -11.42 12.71 -2.53
N GLU A 19 -11.38 11.82 -3.52
CA GLU A 19 -11.94 12.12 -4.84
C GLU A 19 -13.47 11.94 -4.85
N PRO A 20 -14.22 12.81 -5.57
CA PRO A 20 -15.67 12.76 -5.53
C PRO A 20 -16.25 11.51 -6.19
N ARG A 21 -17.47 11.13 -5.77
CA ARG A 21 -18.18 9.94 -6.25
C ARG A 21 -18.53 9.95 -7.74
N ASN A 22 -18.45 11.10 -8.40
CA ASN A 22 -18.69 11.23 -9.84
C ASN A 22 -17.45 10.91 -10.70
N GLN A 23 -16.25 10.78 -10.10
CA GLN A 23 -15.05 10.44 -10.84
C GLN A 23 -15.05 8.95 -11.27
N ALA A 24 -14.38 8.64 -12.38
CA ALA A 24 -14.26 7.26 -12.85
C ALA A 24 -13.53 6.37 -11.84
N LEU A 25 -14.06 5.16 -11.63
CA LEU A 25 -13.44 4.12 -10.81
C LEU A 25 -12.35 3.38 -11.60
N ARG A 26 -11.26 3.00 -10.93
CA ARG A 26 -10.33 1.99 -11.43
C ARG A 26 -10.76 0.65 -10.86
N TYR A 27 -11.01 -0.34 -11.69
CA TYR A 27 -11.37 -1.67 -11.22
C TYR A 27 -10.16 -2.58 -11.18
N ARG A 28 -10.07 -3.40 -10.12
CA ARG A 28 -9.10 -4.49 -10.03
C ARG A 28 -9.76 -5.78 -9.59
N ILE A 29 -9.10 -6.91 -9.83
CA ILE A 29 -9.48 -8.21 -9.28
C ILE A 29 -9.14 -8.18 -7.78
N ALA A 30 -10.16 -8.33 -6.94
CA ALA A 30 -10.01 -8.29 -5.47
C ALA A 30 -9.72 -9.70 -4.91
N ASP A 31 -10.33 -10.72 -5.49
CA ASP A 31 -10.19 -12.11 -5.04
C ASP A 31 -8.74 -12.63 -5.25
N PRO A 32 -8.04 -13.08 -4.18
CA PRO A 32 -6.67 -13.59 -4.29
C PRO A 32 -6.54 -14.84 -5.16
N ALA A 33 -7.53 -15.74 -5.17
CA ALA A 33 -7.50 -16.95 -5.97
C ALA A 33 -7.66 -16.64 -7.46
N LEU A 34 -8.56 -15.71 -7.83
CA LEU A 34 -8.69 -15.21 -9.20
C LEU A 34 -7.43 -14.47 -9.64
N ARG A 35 -6.85 -13.61 -8.78
CA ARG A 35 -5.56 -12.95 -9.05
C ARG A 35 -4.49 -13.98 -9.35
N MET A 36 -4.31 -14.98 -8.48
CA MET A 36 -3.33 -16.04 -8.65
C MET A 36 -3.58 -16.86 -9.93
N TYR A 37 -4.84 -17.22 -10.19
CA TYR A 37 -5.19 -18.01 -11.36
C TYR A 37 -4.86 -17.27 -12.66
N TYR A 38 -5.36 -16.04 -12.84
CA TYR A 38 -5.14 -15.27 -14.06
C TYR A 38 -3.72 -14.70 -14.17
N GLY A 39 -3.04 -14.44 -13.05
CA GLY A 39 -1.70 -13.85 -13.03
C GLY A 39 -0.56 -14.87 -13.07
N LEU A 40 -0.75 -16.08 -12.54
CA LEU A 40 0.30 -17.10 -12.42
C LEU A 40 -0.06 -18.41 -13.11
N VAL A 41 -1.25 -18.96 -12.85
CA VAL A 41 -1.60 -20.31 -13.30
C VAL A 41 -1.91 -20.34 -14.81
N LEU A 42 -2.87 -19.54 -15.26
CA LEU A 42 -3.33 -19.51 -16.65
C LEU A 42 -2.20 -19.19 -17.64
N PRO A 43 -1.32 -18.19 -17.40
CA PRO A 43 -0.19 -17.93 -18.30
C PRO A 43 0.84 -19.07 -18.37
N ASN A 44 0.86 -19.96 -17.36
CA ASN A 44 1.82 -21.07 -17.26
C ASN A 44 1.16 -22.44 -17.39
N GLN A 45 -0.12 -22.51 -17.80
CA GLN A 45 -0.91 -23.74 -17.82
C GLN A 45 -0.23 -24.87 -18.62
N SER A 46 0.37 -24.55 -19.77
CA SER A 46 1.03 -25.55 -20.62
C SER A 46 2.30 -26.10 -19.96
N ALA A 47 3.07 -25.25 -19.29
CA ALA A 47 4.26 -25.67 -18.55
C ALA A 47 3.85 -26.56 -17.35
N ILE A 48 2.81 -26.18 -16.62
CA ILE A 48 2.25 -26.94 -15.50
C ILE A 48 1.65 -28.28 -15.96
N ALA A 49 1.09 -28.35 -17.17
CA ALA A 49 0.55 -29.59 -17.72
C ALA A 49 1.64 -30.55 -18.24
N THR A 50 2.81 -30.01 -18.62
CA THR A 50 3.90 -30.78 -19.24
C THR A 50 4.96 -31.20 -18.23
N ALA A 51 5.22 -30.37 -17.22
CA ALA A 51 6.12 -30.63 -16.12
C ALA A 51 5.34 -30.66 -14.81
N GLU A 52 5.87 -31.33 -13.79
CA GLU A 52 5.29 -31.30 -12.44
C GLU A 52 5.12 -29.87 -11.93
N ALA A 53 3.95 -29.54 -11.38
CA ALA A 53 3.63 -28.19 -10.91
C ALA A 53 4.65 -27.64 -9.90
N SER A 54 5.20 -28.52 -9.06
CA SER A 54 6.24 -28.20 -8.07
C SER A 54 7.56 -27.75 -8.72
N VAL A 55 7.91 -28.31 -9.87
CA VAL A 55 9.10 -27.94 -10.66
C VAL A 55 8.89 -26.57 -11.29
N VAL A 56 7.73 -26.35 -11.93
CA VAL A 56 7.38 -25.04 -12.51
C VAL A 56 7.33 -23.96 -11.45
N TRP A 57 6.79 -24.26 -10.26
CA TRP A 57 6.79 -23.34 -9.14
C TRP A 57 8.21 -22.96 -8.71
N ARG A 58 9.03 -23.95 -8.33
CA ARG A 58 10.37 -23.73 -7.77
C ARG A 58 11.31 -23.04 -8.76
N ASP A 59 11.31 -23.49 -10.01
CA ASP A 59 12.36 -23.11 -10.96
C ASP A 59 11.98 -21.87 -11.79
N ARG A 60 10.69 -21.54 -11.87
CA ARG A 60 10.19 -20.42 -12.67
C ARG A 60 9.34 -19.45 -11.86
N LEU A 61 8.21 -19.89 -11.30
CA LEU A 61 7.21 -18.96 -10.75
C LEU A 61 7.74 -18.25 -9.50
N ALA A 62 8.20 -18.99 -8.50
CA ALA A 62 8.69 -18.42 -7.24
C ALA A 62 9.81 -17.39 -7.41
N PRO A 63 10.87 -17.64 -8.20
CA PRO A 63 11.96 -16.67 -8.34
C PRO A 63 11.67 -15.50 -9.29
N GLN A 64 10.87 -15.70 -10.35
CA GLN A 64 10.78 -14.73 -11.46
C GLN A 64 9.43 -14.02 -11.55
N VAL A 65 8.34 -14.67 -11.16
CA VAL A 65 6.97 -14.19 -11.43
C VAL A 65 6.23 -13.83 -10.15
N PHE A 66 6.38 -14.66 -9.11
CA PHE A 66 5.70 -14.51 -7.84
C PHE A 66 6.02 -13.18 -7.12
N PRO A 67 7.28 -12.68 -7.10
CA PRO A 67 7.59 -11.41 -6.43
C PRO A 67 6.85 -10.22 -7.05
N THR A 68 6.73 -10.19 -8.38
CA THR A 68 5.94 -9.18 -9.09
C THR A 68 4.43 -9.39 -8.91
N HIS A 69 3.99 -10.65 -8.85
CA HIS A 69 2.58 -11.00 -8.69
C HIS A 69 2.02 -10.60 -7.33
N VAL A 70 2.72 -10.93 -6.23
CA VAL A 70 2.38 -10.41 -4.90
C VAL A 70 2.51 -8.89 -4.97
N GLY A 71 3.67 -8.43 -5.43
CA GLY A 71 3.88 -7.03 -5.75
C GLY A 71 3.52 -6.07 -4.62
N GLN A 72 3.42 -4.80 -5.00
CA GLN A 72 3.20 -3.70 -4.07
C GLN A 72 1.76 -3.68 -3.52
N HIS A 73 0.76 -3.94 -4.36
CA HIS A 73 -0.66 -3.84 -3.95
C HIS A 73 -1.15 -4.96 -3.02
N VAL A 74 -0.68 -6.20 -3.16
CA VAL A 74 -1.04 -7.24 -2.19
C VAL A 74 -0.41 -6.91 -0.84
N PHE A 75 0.80 -6.36 -0.82
CA PHE A 75 1.45 -5.93 0.41
C PHE A 75 0.66 -4.80 1.11
N GLU A 76 0.18 -3.81 0.35
CA GLU A 76 -0.72 -2.76 0.84
C GLU A 76 -2.02 -3.33 1.44
N ASP A 77 -2.63 -4.32 0.77
CA ASP A 77 -3.80 -5.04 1.28
C ASP A 77 -3.51 -5.75 2.62
N VAL A 78 -2.34 -6.39 2.75
CA VAL A 78 -1.91 -7.07 3.98
C VAL A 78 -1.69 -6.05 5.10
N ILE A 79 -1.05 -4.90 4.82
CA ILE A 79 -0.84 -3.84 5.81
C ILE A 79 -2.18 -3.29 6.32
N ARG A 80 -3.12 -3.02 5.41
CA ARG A 80 -4.47 -2.58 5.77
C ARG A 80 -5.17 -3.61 6.68
N GLN A 81 -5.11 -4.89 6.32
CA GLN A 81 -5.70 -5.97 7.12
C GLN A 81 -5.04 -6.11 8.50
N ALA A 82 -3.71 -6.05 8.56
CA ALA A 82 -2.94 -6.07 9.80
C ALA A 82 -3.32 -4.89 10.69
N TYR A 83 -3.50 -3.69 10.13
CA TYR A 83 -3.96 -2.52 10.88
C TYR A 83 -5.32 -2.73 11.50
N HIS A 84 -6.31 -3.14 10.73
CA HIS A 84 -7.64 -3.39 11.28
C HIS A 84 -7.65 -4.51 12.33
N ARG A 85 -6.72 -5.47 12.23
CA ARG A 85 -6.62 -6.57 13.19
C ARG A 85 -5.91 -6.18 14.49
N PHE A 86 -4.85 -5.37 14.42
CA PHE A 86 -3.93 -5.16 15.54
C PHE A 86 -3.91 -3.73 16.10
N TRP A 87 -4.71 -2.80 15.57
CA TRP A 87 -4.64 -1.40 15.98
C TRP A 87 -4.81 -1.22 17.49
N GLU A 88 -5.79 -1.90 18.10
CA GLU A 88 -6.08 -1.79 19.54
C GLU A 88 -4.94 -2.35 20.38
N GLN A 89 -4.47 -3.56 20.07
CA GLN A 89 -3.35 -4.22 20.74
C GLN A 89 -2.06 -3.38 20.65
N ARG A 90 -1.86 -2.67 19.55
CA ARG A 90 -0.68 -1.85 19.27
C ARG A 90 -0.83 -0.39 19.67
N GLY A 91 -1.96 0.01 20.28
CA GLY A 91 -2.22 1.39 20.71
C GLY A 91 -2.24 2.39 19.54
N LEU A 92 -2.62 1.93 18.35
CA LEU A 92 -2.73 2.77 17.15
C LEU A 92 -4.08 3.50 17.13
N PRO A 93 -4.22 4.61 16.39
CA PRO A 93 -5.50 5.30 16.32
C PRO A 93 -6.52 4.51 15.47
N PRO A 94 -7.81 4.49 15.84
CA PRO A 94 -8.84 3.86 15.01
C PRO A 94 -9.02 4.62 13.69
N VAL A 95 -9.16 3.87 12.59
CA VAL A 95 -9.35 4.41 11.23
C VAL A 95 -10.84 4.38 10.84
N ALA A 96 -11.36 5.51 10.37
CA ALA A 96 -12.70 5.64 9.83
C ALA A 96 -12.77 5.34 8.32
N GLU A 97 -11.75 5.75 7.57
CA GLU A 97 -11.64 5.50 6.12
C GLU A 97 -10.19 5.18 5.77
N TRP A 98 -9.97 4.11 5.01
CA TRP A 98 -8.65 3.73 4.49
C TRP A 98 -8.65 3.85 2.97
N GLY A 99 -7.62 4.48 2.43
CA GLY A 99 -7.43 4.61 1.00
C GLY A 99 -5.96 4.81 0.63
N ARG A 100 -5.77 5.22 -0.62
CA ARG A 100 -4.48 5.57 -1.22
C ARG A 100 -4.66 6.75 -2.15
N TRP A 101 -3.57 7.35 -2.60
CA TRP A 101 -3.62 8.40 -3.61
C TRP A 101 -2.50 8.21 -4.63
N ALA A 102 -2.81 8.19 -5.91
CA ALA A 102 -1.83 8.16 -6.99
C ALA A 102 -2.27 9.07 -8.15
N GLY A 103 -1.39 9.98 -8.55
CA GLY A 103 -1.70 10.97 -9.58
C GLY A 103 -0.54 11.90 -9.87
N LYS A 104 -0.85 13.01 -10.54
CA LYS A 104 0.13 14.03 -10.87
C LYS A 104 -0.05 15.27 -10.00
N ASP A 105 1.06 15.88 -9.62
CA ASP A 105 1.08 17.23 -9.05
C ASP A 105 0.91 18.32 -10.14
N THR A 106 0.91 19.58 -9.74
CA THR A 106 0.80 20.73 -10.65
C THR A 106 1.94 20.81 -11.67
N ASP A 107 3.11 20.29 -11.33
CA ASP A 107 4.30 20.22 -12.19
C ASP A 107 4.32 18.97 -13.07
N ARG A 108 3.20 18.23 -13.09
CA ARG A 108 2.98 16.99 -13.86
C ARG A 108 3.90 15.85 -13.48
N GLN A 109 4.50 15.91 -12.29
CA GLN A 109 5.28 14.80 -11.73
C GLN A 109 4.36 13.81 -11.06
N ASP A 110 4.69 12.52 -11.20
CA ASP A 110 3.93 11.47 -10.55
C ASP A 110 4.20 11.49 -9.04
N ALA A 111 3.13 11.41 -8.26
CA ALA A 111 3.16 11.27 -6.81
C ALA A 111 2.23 10.13 -6.40
N GLU A 112 2.66 9.39 -5.41
CA GLU A 112 1.93 8.23 -4.89
C GLU A 112 2.10 8.17 -3.38
N ILE A 113 0.97 8.09 -2.69
CA ILE A 113 0.87 7.88 -1.26
C ILE A 113 0.11 6.55 -1.04
N ASP A 114 0.86 5.51 -0.66
CA ASP A 114 0.38 4.13 -0.58
C ASP A 114 -0.72 3.97 0.49
N VAL A 115 -0.63 4.74 1.59
CA VAL A 115 -1.63 4.77 2.66
C VAL A 115 -2.08 6.20 2.91
N VAL A 116 -3.38 6.44 2.81
CA VAL A 116 -4.04 7.66 3.27
C VAL A 116 -5.28 7.24 4.04
N ALA A 117 -5.30 7.49 5.34
CA ALA A 117 -6.38 7.07 6.21
C ALA A 117 -6.92 8.24 7.04
N ARG A 118 -8.25 8.40 7.03
CA ARG A 118 -8.96 9.29 7.95
C ARG A 118 -9.10 8.57 9.28
N LEU A 119 -8.58 9.16 10.34
CA LEU A 119 -8.75 8.67 11.70
C LEU A 119 -10.15 9.01 12.22
N LEU A 120 -10.63 8.25 13.21
CA LEU A 120 -11.97 8.44 13.77
C LEU A 120 -12.15 9.79 14.47
N ASP A 121 -11.06 10.37 14.97
CA ASP A 121 -11.01 11.72 15.56
C ASP A 121 -10.93 12.85 14.51
N GLY A 122 -10.89 12.50 13.23
CA GLY A 122 -10.78 13.42 12.10
C GLY A 122 -9.35 13.66 11.61
N GLY A 123 -8.32 13.19 12.33
CA GLY A 123 -6.92 13.28 11.94
C GLY A 123 -6.57 12.49 10.67
N LEU A 124 -5.34 12.67 10.17
CA LEU A 124 -4.81 11.92 9.03
C LEU A 124 -3.66 11.03 9.45
N LEU A 125 -3.72 9.77 9.01
CA LEU A 125 -2.57 8.89 8.92
C LEU A 125 -2.16 8.76 7.46
N THR A 126 -0.88 8.92 7.16
CA THR A 126 -0.35 8.64 5.82
C THR A 126 0.80 7.67 5.88
N GLY A 127 1.16 7.05 4.76
CA GLY A 127 2.22 6.05 4.80
C GLY A 127 2.73 5.57 3.46
N SER A 128 3.81 4.81 3.55
CA SER A 128 4.42 4.10 2.43
C SER A 128 4.61 2.62 2.79
N ALA A 129 4.39 1.76 1.81
CA ALA A 129 4.56 0.32 1.90
C ALA A 129 5.66 -0.12 0.93
N ARG A 130 6.56 -1.01 1.32
CA ARG A 130 7.62 -1.51 0.42
C ARG A 130 7.87 -3.00 0.66
N ILE A 131 7.72 -3.81 -0.40
CA ILE A 131 7.98 -5.26 -0.39
C ILE A 131 9.38 -5.64 -0.94
N ARG A 132 10.22 -4.65 -1.28
CA ARG A 132 11.53 -4.89 -1.92
C ARG A 132 12.49 -5.66 -1.00
N ASN A 133 13.37 -6.46 -1.60
CA ASN A 133 14.46 -7.17 -0.91
C ASN A 133 15.62 -6.25 -0.52
N GLU A 134 15.31 -5.19 0.22
CA GLU A 134 16.27 -4.23 0.76
C GLU A 134 15.69 -3.54 2.01
N LEU A 135 16.55 -3.22 2.98
CA LEU A 135 16.18 -2.40 4.12
C LEU A 135 15.78 -0.98 3.66
N ALA A 136 14.64 -0.49 4.13
CA ALA A 136 14.19 0.88 3.87
C ALA A 136 15.10 1.90 4.55
N ASP A 137 15.56 2.89 3.80
CA ASP A 137 16.45 3.95 4.28
C ASP A 137 15.72 5.30 4.40
N ALA A 138 16.44 6.32 4.90
CA ALA A 138 15.90 7.68 5.06
C ALA A 138 15.20 8.23 3.80
N LYS A 139 15.60 7.82 2.59
CA LYS A 139 15.01 8.35 1.35
C LYS A 139 13.54 7.98 1.22
N VAL A 140 13.11 6.84 1.79
CA VAL A 140 11.70 6.43 1.78
C VAL A 140 10.84 7.44 2.53
N LEU A 141 11.25 7.79 3.76
CA LEU A 141 10.57 8.80 4.58
C LEU A 141 10.61 10.18 3.93
N LEU A 142 11.80 10.61 3.50
CA LEU A 142 11.99 11.94 2.92
C LEU A 142 11.21 12.11 1.62
N LYS A 143 11.14 11.07 0.78
CA LYS A 143 10.32 11.08 -0.43
C LYS A 143 8.84 11.20 -0.09
N HIS A 144 8.35 10.42 0.88
CA HIS A 144 6.94 10.48 1.33
C HIS A 144 6.56 11.90 1.77
N VAL A 145 7.38 12.52 2.62
CA VAL A 145 7.17 13.90 3.08
C VAL A 145 7.25 14.90 1.92
N ALA A 146 8.20 14.74 1.01
CA ALA A 146 8.33 15.60 -0.17
C ALA A 146 7.10 15.50 -1.08
N ASP A 147 6.58 14.30 -1.30
CA ASP A 147 5.38 14.07 -2.11
C ASP A 147 4.15 14.70 -1.42
N LEU A 148 3.99 14.56 -0.10
CA LEU A 148 2.92 15.25 0.65
C LEU A 148 2.99 16.76 0.50
N ARG A 149 4.19 17.35 0.53
CA ARG A 149 4.38 18.80 0.31
C ARG A 149 3.95 19.21 -1.09
N ARG A 150 4.42 18.49 -2.13
CA ARG A 150 4.00 18.78 -3.52
C ARG A 150 2.48 18.67 -3.70
N LEU A 151 1.85 17.69 -3.06
CA LEU A 151 0.40 17.52 -3.11
C LEU A 151 -0.34 18.62 -2.35
N ALA A 152 0.15 19.03 -1.19
CA ALA A 152 -0.41 20.15 -0.44
C ALA A 152 -0.33 21.46 -1.24
N ASP A 153 0.79 21.70 -1.91
CA ASP A 153 1.00 22.86 -2.81
C ASP A 153 0.10 22.78 -4.05
N SER A 154 -0.19 21.57 -4.52
CA SER A 154 -1.17 21.30 -5.57
C SER A 154 -2.64 21.43 -5.12
N GLY A 155 -2.90 21.93 -3.91
CA GLY A 155 -4.24 22.18 -3.39
C GLY A 155 -4.93 20.97 -2.75
N ARG A 156 -4.22 19.84 -2.52
CA ARG A 156 -4.77 18.69 -1.79
C ARG A 156 -4.79 18.98 -0.29
N GLY A 157 -5.92 19.50 0.21
CA GLY A 157 -6.08 19.89 1.62
C GLY A 157 -5.71 18.79 2.63
N TRP A 158 -6.09 17.54 2.34
CA TRP A 158 -5.74 16.39 3.19
C TRP A 158 -4.22 16.16 3.31
N ALA A 159 -3.43 16.50 2.28
CA ALA A 159 -1.97 16.35 2.34
C ALA A 159 -1.35 17.42 3.24
N ARG A 160 -1.95 18.62 3.27
CA ARG A 160 -1.57 19.68 4.23
C ARG A 160 -1.89 19.27 5.67
N GLU A 161 -3.07 18.67 5.91
CA GLU A 161 -3.45 18.11 7.22
C GLU A 161 -2.46 17.00 7.66
N ALA A 162 -2.07 16.12 6.74
CA ALA A 162 -1.12 15.03 7.01
C ALA A 162 0.31 15.52 7.37
N LEU A 163 0.69 16.74 6.97
CA LEU A 163 1.96 17.37 7.35
C LEU A 163 1.90 18.05 8.73
N GLY A 164 0.72 18.11 9.35
CA GLY A 164 0.54 18.73 10.67
C GLY A 164 1.36 18.02 11.77
N PRO A 165 1.78 18.76 12.81
CA PRO A 165 2.44 18.16 13.96
C PRO A 165 1.46 17.20 14.65
N GLY A 166 1.92 15.98 14.92
CA GLY A 166 1.10 14.93 15.53
C GLY A 166 0.34 14.04 14.55
N SER A 167 0.28 14.37 13.25
CA SER A 167 -0.27 13.47 12.23
C SER A 167 0.63 12.23 12.10
N PRO A 168 0.15 11.01 12.43
CA PRO A 168 0.98 9.82 12.41
C PRO A 168 1.32 9.40 10.98
N MET A 169 2.50 8.78 10.82
CA MET A 169 2.90 8.20 9.55
C MET A 169 3.26 6.72 9.70
N LEU A 170 2.67 5.87 8.87
CA LEU A 170 2.88 4.43 8.83
C LEU A 170 3.85 4.05 7.72
N PHE A 171 4.95 3.41 8.08
CA PHE A 171 5.90 2.86 7.14
C PHE A 171 5.98 1.35 7.34
N ALA A 172 5.74 0.60 6.27
CA ALA A 172 5.82 -0.84 6.29
C ALA A 172 6.89 -1.32 5.29
N SER A 173 7.78 -2.17 5.76
CA SER A 173 8.87 -2.75 4.97
C SER A 173 8.96 -4.26 5.19
N ALA A 174 8.83 -5.05 4.14
CA ALA A 174 8.94 -6.51 4.28
C ALA A 174 10.30 -6.98 4.81
N TRP A 175 11.35 -6.17 4.63
CA TRP A 175 12.73 -6.51 5.04
C TRP A 175 13.24 -5.69 6.22
N GLY A 176 12.47 -4.70 6.69
CA GLY A 176 12.85 -3.83 7.79
C GLY A 176 13.47 -2.50 7.38
N PHE A 177 14.11 -1.83 8.34
CA PHE A 177 14.57 -0.44 8.25
C PHE A 177 16.06 -0.30 8.61
N LYS A 178 16.74 0.62 7.93
CA LYS A 178 18.11 1.04 8.30
C LYS A 178 18.08 2.06 9.44
N GLU A 179 19.19 2.17 10.16
CA GLU A 179 19.38 3.23 11.18
C GLU A 179 19.16 4.64 10.63
N SER A 180 19.53 4.88 9.36
CA SER A 180 19.30 6.17 8.70
C SER A 180 17.82 6.54 8.61
N PHE A 181 16.93 5.55 8.44
CA PHE A 181 15.49 5.79 8.50
C PHE A 181 15.10 6.22 9.91
N THR A 182 15.53 5.48 10.94
CA THR A 182 15.19 5.77 12.34
C THR A 182 15.69 7.14 12.78
N ALA A 183 16.89 7.54 12.37
CA ALA A 183 17.42 8.88 12.61
C ALA A 183 16.54 9.97 11.97
N ALA A 184 16.21 9.81 10.67
CA ALA A 184 15.35 10.77 9.97
C ALA A 184 13.93 10.83 10.53
N ALA A 185 13.39 9.70 11.03
CA ALA A 185 12.11 9.63 11.70
C ALA A 185 12.10 10.42 13.01
N ALA A 186 13.16 10.33 13.80
CA ALA A 186 13.32 11.10 15.03
C ALA A 186 13.38 12.62 14.75
N ASP A 187 14.10 13.03 13.71
CA ASP A 187 14.26 14.43 13.32
C ASP A 187 12.96 15.06 12.79
N LEU A 188 12.06 14.27 12.20
CA LEU A 188 10.81 14.77 11.62
C LEU A 188 9.82 15.27 12.68
N GLY A 189 9.82 14.68 13.88
CA GLY A 189 8.94 15.05 14.99
C GLY A 189 7.48 14.58 14.87
N ASN A 190 7.09 13.95 13.76
CA ASN A 190 5.80 13.26 13.63
C ASN A 190 5.83 11.89 14.33
N PRO A 191 4.70 11.39 14.85
CA PRO A 191 4.61 10.00 15.29
C PRO A 191 4.84 9.04 14.11
N ILE A 192 5.87 8.19 14.20
CA ILE A 192 6.20 7.22 13.15
C ILE A 192 5.88 5.80 13.63
N ILE A 193 5.10 5.08 12.83
CA ILE A 193 4.79 3.66 13.02
C ILE A 193 5.63 2.89 12.00
N GLN A 194 6.55 2.06 12.47
CA GLN A 194 7.37 1.19 11.63
C GLN A 194 6.88 -0.25 11.76
N TRP A 195 6.52 -0.88 10.64
CA TRP A 195 6.15 -2.29 10.60
C TRP A 195 7.06 -3.09 9.68
N GLN A 196 7.47 -4.25 10.16
CA GLN A 196 8.19 -5.26 9.39
C GLN A 196 7.28 -6.46 9.09
N ALA A 197 7.76 -7.43 8.32
CA ALA A 197 6.97 -8.62 7.99
C ALA A 197 6.40 -9.32 9.24
N ASP A 198 7.20 -9.42 10.30
CA ASP A 198 6.81 -10.03 11.57
C ASP A 198 5.72 -9.25 12.31
N ASP A 199 5.51 -7.97 11.97
CA ASP A 199 4.47 -7.16 12.59
C ASP A 199 3.08 -7.36 11.99
N LEU A 200 2.99 -8.05 10.84
CA LEU A 200 1.77 -8.15 10.04
C LEU A 200 0.89 -9.36 10.40
N PHE A 201 1.36 -10.25 11.28
CA PHE A 201 0.73 -11.55 11.56
C PHE A 201 0.58 -11.86 13.05
#